data_AF-A0A6M9PNK4-F1
#
_entry.id   AF-A0A6M9PNK4-F1
#
_cell.length_a   1.000
_cell.length_b   1.000
_cell.length_c   1.000
_cell.angle_alpha   90.00
_cell.angle_beta   90.00
_cell.angle_gamma   90.00
#
_symmetry.space_group_name_H-M   'P 1'
#
loop_
_entity.id
_entity.type
_entity.pdbx_description
1 polymer ?
#
loop_
_entity_poly.entity_id
_entity_poly.type
_entity_poly.pdbx_seq_one_letter_code
_entity_poly.pdbx_strand_id
1 'polypeptide(L)'
;MSGQVPSISFDGMQSFLQKIASAVLDLRSALEANDMERLPNALDLTNAALDSINQYPGGAEQLKVDIGRFPEEQNRSLMSLLDEASVNHQINGDLIRLAMQRSAAMQSFIAQQAPSATYDSEGGVPGSVGGVLSRKV
;
A
#
# COMPACT_ATOMS: atom_id res chain seq x y z
N MET A 1 36.94 -21.35 13.89
CA MET A 1 36.99 -20.18 13.01
C MET A 1 35.81 -19.30 13.37
N SER A 2 36.01 -18.31 14.25
CA SER A 2 34.94 -17.43 14.70
C SER A 2 34.68 -16.41 13.60
N GLY A 3 33.62 -16.61 12.83
CA GLY A 3 33.13 -15.65 11.86
C GLY A 3 32.65 -14.41 12.61
N GLN A 4 33.51 -13.41 12.69
CA GLN A 4 33.17 -12.11 13.25
C GLN A 4 32.15 -11.47 12.30
N VAL A 5 30.87 -11.52 12.67
CA VAL A 5 29.82 -10.77 11.97
C VAL A 5 30.26 -9.31 11.99
N PRO A 6 30.34 -8.61 10.84
CA PRO A 6 30.74 -7.21 10.84
C PRO A 6 29.76 -6.43 11.73
N SER A 7 30.26 -5.94 12.86
CA SER A 7 29.50 -5.10 13.77
C SER A 7 29.07 -3.86 13.01
N ILE A 8 27.78 -3.70 12.74
CA ILE A 8 27.26 -2.48 12.13
C ILE A 8 27.61 -1.30 13.06
N SER A 9 28.14 -0.22 12.51
CA SER A 9 28.42 0.97 13.32
C SER A 9 27.11 1.64 13.71
N PHE A 10 27.13 2.48 14.76
CA PHE A 10 25.98 3.27 15.15
C PHE A 10 25.47 4.12 13.98
N ASP A 11 26.35 4.84 13.28
CA ASP A 11 25.99 5.66 12.12
C ASP A 11 25.37 4.84 10.98
N GLY A 12 25.86 3.62 10.77
CA GLY A 12 25.31 2.69 9.80
C GLY A 12 23.90 2.24 10.17
N MET A 13 23.69 1.88 11.43
CA MET A 13 22.37 1.51 11.95
C MET A 13 21.40 2.68 11.91
N GLN A 14 21.84 3.87 12.32
CA GLN A 14 21.05 5.09 12.30
C GLN A 14 20.62 5.44 10.87
N SER A 15 21.56 5.44 9.92
CA SER A 15 21.24 5.71 8.51
C SER A 15 20.26 4.68 7.94
N PHE A 16 20.42 3.41 8.30
CA PHE A 16 19.50 2.34 7.89
C PHE A 16 18.08 2.60 8.41
N LEU A 17 17.91 2.82 9.71
CA LEU A 17 16.60 3.09 10.32
C LEU A 17 15.99 4.41 9.83
N GLN A 18 16.81 5.43 9.61
CA GLN A 18 16.35 6.72 9.12
C GLN A 18 15.80 6.65 7.68
N LYS A 19 16.40 5.81 6.82
CA LYS A 19 15.85 5.55 5.47
C LYS A 19 14.46 4.93 5.55
N ILE A 20 14.25 3.98 6.46
CA ILE A 20 12.95 3.35 6.70
C ILE A 20 11.94 4.39 7.18
N ALA A 21 12.28 5.11 8.25
CA ALA A 21 11.40 6.13 8.83
C ALA A 21 11.02 7.20 7.78
N SER A 22 11.98 7.65 6.96
CA SER A 22 11.76 8.63 5.91
C SER A 22 10.84 8.12 4.81
N ALA A 23 11.02 6.87 4.34
CA ALA A 23 10.17 6.29 3.30
C ALA A 23 8.70 6.16 3.77
N VAL A 24 8.51 5.68 4.99
CA VAL A 24 7.17 5.53 5.57
C VAL A 24 6.49 6.90 5.79
N LEU A 25 7.25 7.89 6.25
CA LEU A 25 6.76 9.27 6.40
C LEU A 25 6.45 9.92 5.04
N ASP A 26 7.23 9.64 4.01
CA ASP A 26 7.01 10.10 2.64
C ASP A 26 5.65 9.62 2.10
N LEU A 27 5.38 8.32 2.28
CA LEU A 27 4.09 7.73 1.94
C LEU A 27 2.94 8.36 2.73
N ARG A 28 3.13 8.59 4.03
CA ARG A 28 2.13 9.28 4.86
C ARG A 28 1.80 10.65 4.29
N SER A 29 2.83 11.43 3.98
CA SER A 29 2.69 12.78 3.45
C SER A 29 1.94 12.78 2.11
N ALA A 30 2.25 11.81 1.23
CA ALA A 30 1.57 11.64 -0.05
C ALA A 30 0.08 11.26 0.12
N LEU A 31 -0.22 10.35 1.05
CA LEU A 31 -1.58 9.93 1.37
C LEU A 31 -2.41 11.07 1.97
N GLU A 32 -1.87 11.81 2.94
CA GLU A 32 -2.54 12.95 3.58
C GLU A 32 -2.82 14.08 2.56
N ALA A 33 -1.87 14.35 1.67
CA ALA A 33 -2.02 15.33 0.60
C ALA A 33 -2.93 14.87 -0.56
N ASN A 34 -3.34 13.60 -0.58
CA ASN A 34 -4.02 12.97 -1.72
C ASN A 34 -3.23 13.17 -3.04
N ASP A 35 -1.90 13.16 -2.96
CA ASP A 35 -1.00 13.39 -4.09
C ASP A 35 -0.84 12.11 -4.91
N MET A 36 -1.71 11.95 -5.93
CA MET A 36 -1.74 10.77 -6.78
C MET A 36 -0.51 10.62 -7.69
N GLU A 37 0.25 11.70 -7.93
CA GLU A 37 1.46 11.65 -8.76
C GLU A 37 2.64 11.09 -7.97
N ARG A 38 2.78 11.48 -6.70
CA ARG A 38 3.85 11.01 -5.81
C ARG A 38 3.58 9.63 -5.20
N LEU A 39 2.30 9.26 -5.04
CA LEU A 39 1.89 8.05 -4.34
C LEU A 39 2.56 6.75 -4.83
N PRO A 40 2.68 6.48 -6.15
CA PRO A 40 3.31 5.24 -6.63
C PRO A 40 4.77 5.11 -6.19
N ASN A 41 5.55 6.18 -6.34
CA ASN A 41 6.95 6.19 -5.94
C ASN A 41 7.11 6.07 -4.42
N ALA A 42 6.26 6.74 -3.64
CA ALA A 42 6.30 6.65 -2.18
C ALA A 42 5.95 5.24 -1.67
N LEU A 43 5.02 4.55 -2.34
CA LEU A 43 4.69 3.15 -2.07
C LEU A 43 5.87 2.22 -2.39
N ASP A 44 6.50 2.36 -3.55
CA ASP A 44 7.65 1.55 -3.94
C ASP A 44 8.83 1.73 -2.99
N LEU A 45 9.13 2.97 -2.59
CA LEU A 45 10.17 3.28 -1.61
C LEU A 45 9.85 2.68 -0.23
N THR A 46 8.59 2.74 0.20
CA THR A 46 8.16 2.14 1.47
C THR A 46 8.30 0.63 1.44
N ASN A 47 7.86 -0.04 0.35
CA ASN A 47 8.00 -1.48 0.20
C ASN A 47 9.46 -1.92 0.20
N ALA A 48 10.32 -1.24 -0.57
CA ALA A 48 11.76 -1.52 -0.59
C ALA A 48 12.41 -1.34 0.79
N ALA A 49 11.99 -0.30 1.54
CA ALA A 49 12.49 -0.06 2.89
C ALA A 49 12.04 -1.17 3.87
N LEU A 50 10.79 -1.60 3.83
CA LEU A 50 10.29 -2.70 4.67
C LEU A 50 10.95 -4.03 4.31
N ASP A 51 11.16 -4.29 3.02
CA ASP A 51 11.90 -5.47 2.56
C ASP A 51 13.34 -5.47 3.06
N SER A 52 13.98 -4.30 3.16
CA SER A 52 15.33 -4.20 3.72
C SER A 52 15.41 -4.61 5.19
N ILE A 53 14.33 -4.46 5.98
CA ILE A 53 14.23 -4.98 7.34
C ILE A 53 14.15 -6.50 7.32
N ASN A 54 13.35 -7.06 6.42
CA ASN A 54 13.21 -8.52 6.27
C ASN A 54 14.50 -9.18 5.78
N GLN A 55 15.27 -8.47 4.97
CA GLN A 55 16.57 -8.91 4.44
C GLN A 55 17.74 -8.63 5.39
N TYR A 56 17.49 -7.96 6.53
CA TYR A 56 18.53 -7.75 7.54
C TYR A 56 19.13 -9.11 7.97
N PRO A 57 20.45 -9.23 8.14
CA PRO A 57 21.07 -10.50 8.55
C PRO A 57 20.48 -11.00 9.87
N GLY A 58 19.81 -12.17 9.85
CA GLY A 58 19.11 -12.71 11.02
C GLY A 58 17.70 -12.14 11.24
N GLY A 59 17.21 -11.33 10.32
CA GLY A 59 15.86 -10.76 10.29
C GLY A 59 15.61 -9.65 11.32
N ALA A 60 14.35 -9.28 11.47
CA ALA A 60 13.92 -8.19 12.35
C ALA A 60 14.25 -8.42 13.84
N GLU A 61 14.30 -9.68 14.29
CA GLU A 61 14.68 -9.99 15.67
C GLU A 61 16.17 -9.78 15.90
N GLN A 62 17.03 -10.15 14.93
CA GLN A 62 18.45 -9.85 15.02
C GLN A 62 18.73 -8.34 14.96
N LEU A 63 17.96 -7.59 14.18
CA LEU A 63 18.02 -6.13 14.15
C LEU A 63 17.80 -5.52 15.54
N LYS A 64 16.77 -5.97 16.27
CA LYS A 64 16.51 -5.50 17.65
C LYS A 64 17.65 -5.87 18.60
N VAL A 65 18.20 -7.08 18.48
CA VAL A 65 19.35 -7.53 19.28
C VAL A 65 20.57 -6.65 19.00
N ASP A 66 20.83 -6.33 17.74
CA ASP A 66 21.98 -5.49 17.36
C ASP A 66 21.82 -4.05 17.83
N ILE A 67 20.60 -3.49 17.79
CA ILE A 67 20.30 -2.19 18.42
C ILE A 67 20.53 -2.25 19.94
N GLY A 68 20.16 -3.37 20.57
CA GLY A 68 20.36 -3.63 22.00
C GLY A 68 21.81 -3.63 22.47
N ARG A 69 22.78 -3.74 21.55
CA ARG A 69 24.22 -3.74 21.86
C ARG A 69 24.83 -2.34 21.95
N PHE A 70 24.13 -1.31 21.48
CA PHE A 70 24.59 0.07 21.60
C PHE A 70 24.39 0.61 23.03
N PRO A 71 25.15 1.64 23.45
CA PRO A 71 24.90 2.38 24.69
C PRO A 71 23.45 2.86 24.80
N GLU A 72 22.96 3.01 26.04
CA GLU A 72 21.55 3.27 26.31
C GLU A 72 20.98 4.48 25.55
N GLU A 73 21.72 5.58 25.47
CA GLU A 73 21.30 6.79 24.72
C GLU A 73 21.14 6.53 23.22
N GLN A 74 22.11 5.82 22.63
CA GLN A 74 22.10 5.45 21.21
C GLN A 74 20.97 4.47 20.91
N ASN A 75 20.81 3.44 21.74
CA ASN A 75 19.73 2.48 21.64
C ASN A 75 18.36 3.19 21.71
N ARG A 76 18.17 4.09 22.68
CA ARG A 76 16.94 4.87 22.82
C ARG A 76 16.63 5.68 21.56
N SER A 77 17.65 6.32 20.96
CA SER A 77 17.48 7.05 19.70
C SER A 77 17.08 6.14 18.54
N LEU A 78 17.71 4.98 18.39
CA LEU A 78 17.42 4.01 17.33
C LEU A 78 16.02 3.39 17.50
N MET A 79 15.64 3.05 18.73
CA MET A 79 14.31 2.53 19.03
C MET A 79 13.23 3.59 18.80
N SER A 80 13.49 4.85 19.14
CA SER A 80 12.57 5.94 18.82
C SER A 80 12.28 6.06 17.32
N LEU A 81 13.29 5.82 16.46
CA LEU A 81 13.10 5.83 15.00
C LEU A 81 12.24 4.65 14.52
N LEU A 82 12.43 3.46 15.12
CA LEU A 82 11.61 2.29 14.81
C LEU A 82 10.16 2.49 15.24
N ASP A 83 9.94 3.03 16.44
CA ASP A 83 8.62 3.33 16.96
C ASP A 83 7.89 4.35 16.07
N GLU A 84 8.58 5.42 15.67
CA GLU A 84 8.04 6.42 14.74
C GLU A 84 7.68 5.79 13.39
N ALA A 85 8.57 4.99 12.81
CA ALA A 85 8.31 4.28 11.55
C ALA A 85 7.10 3.33 11.67
N SER A 86 6.98 2.60 12.80
CA SER A 86 5.87 1.69 13.07
C SER A 86 4.53 2.44 13.15
N VAL A 87 4.48 3.54 13.91
CA VAL A 87 3.29 4.39 14.04
C VAL A 87 2.88 4.96 12.68
N ASN A 88 3.83 5.52 11.92
CA ASN A 88 3.53 6.06 10.59
C ASN A 88 3.04 4.96 9.63
N HIS A 89 3.60 3.75 9.69
CA HIS A 89 3.15 2.64 8.85
C HIS A 89 1.72 2.20 9.18
N GLN A 90 1.36 2.16 10.46
CA GLN A 90 -0.02 1.91 10.89
C GLN A 90 -0.99 2.98 10.35
N ILE A 91 -0.64 4.26 10.50
CA ILE A 91 -1.42 5.38 9.98
C ILE A 91 -1.61 5.25 8.46
N ASN A 92 -0.55 4.92 7.71
CA ASN A 92 -0.62 4.72 6.26
C ASN A 92 -1.63 3.63 5.89
N GLY A 93 -1.60 2.50 6.61
CA GLY A 93 -2.55 1.41 6.41
C GLY A 93 -4.00 1.86 6.64
N ASP A 94 -4.25 2.67 7.67
CA ASP A 94 -5.58 3.19 7.98
C ASP A 94 -6.06 4.22 6.95
N LEU A 95 -5.18 5.10 6.48
CA LEU A 95 -5.49 6.06 5.41
C LEU A 95 -5.86 5.34 4.10
N ILE A 96 -5.10 4.30 3.73
CA ILE A 96 -5.39 3.48 2.54
C ILE A 96 -6.73 2.78 2.70
N ARG A 97 -7.00 2.13 3.84
CA ARG A 97 -8.30 1.47 4.11
C ARG A 97 -9.45 2.46 4.04
N LEU A 98 -9.29 3.66 4.61
CA LEU A 98 -10.30 4.71 4.58
C LEU A 98 -10.57 5.18 3.15
N ALA A 99 -9.53 5.39 2.35
CA ALA A 99 -9.65 5.74 0.94
C ALA A 99 -10.42 4.67 0.17
N MET A 100 -10.07 3.39 0.35
CA MET A 100 -10.77 2.25 -0.27
C MET A 100 -12.26 2.20 0.13
N GLN A 101 -12.58 2.39 1.41
CA GLN A 101 -13.96 2.44 1.89
C GLN A 101 -14.75 3.57 1.24
N ARG A 102 -14.16 4.76 1.11
CA ARG A 102 -14.77 5.90 0.41
C ARG A 102 -15.01 5.60 -1.07
N SER A 103 -14.05 4.98 -1.75
CA SER A 103 -14.21 4.57 -3.16
C SER A 103 -15.32 3.53 -3.33
N ALA A 104 -15.38 2.53 -2.45
CA ALA A 104 -16.43 1.51 -2.47
C ALA A 104 -17.82 2.11 -2.21
N ALA A 105 -17.93 3.04 -1.26
CA ALA A 105 -19.18 3.75 -0.99
C ALA A 105 -19.63 4.60 -2.19
N MET A 106 -18.70 5.31 -2.84
CA MET A 106 -18.99 6.10 -4.04
C MET A 106 -19.44 5.22 -5.21
N GLN A 107 -18.76 4.09 -5.44
CA GLN A 107 -19.16 3.14 -6.48
C GLN A 107 -20.54 2.53 -6.19
N SER A 108 -20.83 2.19 -4.93
CA SER A 108 -22.15 1.69 -4.52
C SER A 108 -23.25 2.73 -4.72
N PHE A 109 -22.98 4.00 -4.40
CA PHE A 109 -23.90 5.10 -4.65
C PHE A 109 -24.17 5.28 -6.14
N ILE A 110 -23.12 5.29 -6.98
CA ILE A 110 -23.26 5.36 -8.44
C ILE A 110 -24.04 4.14 -8.97
N ALA A 111 -23.80 2.94 -8.45
CA ALA A 111 -24.55 1.74 -8.86
C ALA A 111 -26.03 1.78 -8.44
N GLN A 112 -26.35 2.40 -7.29
CA GLN A 112 -27.73 2.62 -6.85
C GLN A 112 -28.41 3.75 -7.64
N GLN A 113 -27.65 4.74 -8.10
CA GLN A 113 -28.12 5.85 -8.92
C GLN A 113 -28.12 5.57 -10.41
N ALA A 114 -27.37 4.55 -10.87
CA ALA A 114 -27.43 4.05 -12.22
C ALA A 114 -28.89 3.70 -12.47
N PRO A 115 -29.61 4.49 -13.29
CA PRO A 115 -30.98 4.18 -13.61
C PRO A 115 -30.95 2.75 -14.11
N SER A 116 -31.75 1.90 -13.47
CA SER A 116 -32.32 0.72 -14.12
C SER A 116 -32.45 1.05 -15.61
N ALA A 117 -31.67 0.38 -16.47
CA ALA A 117 -31.88 0.38 -17.91
C ALA A 117 -33.20 -0.38 -18.17
N THR A 118 -34.27 0.22 -17.66
CA THR A 118 -35.63 -0.27 -17.63
C THR A 118 -36.43 0.96 -17.98
N TYR A 119 -36.38 1.32 -19.26
CA TYR A 119 -37.43 1.91 -20.09
C TYR A 119 -36.77 2.34 -21.41
N ASP A 120 -36.21 1.38 -22.16
CA ASP A 120 -36.51 1.40 -23.59
C ASP A 120 -37.82 0.61 -23.76
N SER A 121 -38.93 1.33 -23.57
CA SER A 121 -40.24 0.86 -23.99
C SER A 121 -40.40 1.12 -25.50
N GLU A 122 -39.68 0.37 -26.32
CA GLU A 122 -40.12 0.03 -27.68
C GLU A 122 -39.98 -1.48 -27.94
N GLY A 123 -40.19 -2.29 -26.90
CA GLY A 123 -40.57 -3.69 -27.04
C GLY A 123 -42.03 -3.87 -27.45
N GLY A 124 -42.33 -3.81 -28.74
CA GLY A 124 -43.54 -4.36 -29.39
C GLY A 124 -43.40 -4.21 -30.91
N VAL A 125 -43.54 -5.20 -31.79
CA VAL A 125 -44.26 -6.49 -31.79
C VAL A 125 -43.53 -7.45 -32.79
N PRO A 126 -43.66 -8.78 -32.66
CA PRO A 126 -42.86 -9.79 -33.39
C PRO A 126 -43.11 -9.82 -34.91
N GLY A 127 -42.03 -9.64 -35.69
CA GLY A 127 -41.99 -9.93 -37.12
C GLY A 127 -41.34 -11.28 -37.39
N SER A 128 -42.14 -12.35 -37.33
CA SER A 128 -42.08 -13.50 -38.24
C SER A 128 -40.71 -14.13 -38.51
N VAL A 129 -40.33 -15.09 -37.65
CA VAL A 129 -39.44 -16.17 -38.08
C VAL A 129 -40.18 -17.05 -39.09
N GLY A 130 -39.58 -17.29 -40.26
CA GLY A 130 -39.84 -18.49 -41.06
C GLY A 130 -40.90 -18.37 -42.15
N GLY A 131 -40.45 -18.34 -43.40
CA GLY A 131 -41.31 -18.40 -44.58
C GLY A 131 -40.52 -18.52 -45.88
N VAL A 132 -39.69 -19.56 -45.97
CA VAL A 132 -39.37 -20.18 -47.27
C VAL A 132 -40.68 -20.48 -48.01
N LEU A 133 -40.71 -20.25 -49.32
CA LEU A 133 -41.58 -20.81 -50.39
C LEU A 133 -41.69 -19.74 -51.50
N SER A 134 -40.78 -19.79 -52.48
CA SER A 134 -40.96 -20.46 -53.77
C SER A 134 -41.66 -19.62 -54.83
N ARG A 135 -40.85 -19.23 -55.82
CA ARG A 135 -41.17 -18.77 -57.18
C ARG A 135 -42.17 -19.72 -57.89
N LYS A 136 -42.84 -19.15 -58.91
CA LYS A 136 -43.67 -19.74 -60.00
C LYS A 136 -45.17 -19.77 -59.65
N VAL A 137 -46.10 -19.24 -60.42
CA VAL A 137 -46.29 -19.21 -61.89
C VAL A 137 -46.85 -17.87 -62.37
#